data_AF-A0A6I1J9X4-F1
#
_entry.id   AF-A0A6I1J9X4-F1
#
_cell.length_a   1.000
_cell.length_b   1.000
_cell.length_c   1.000
_cell.angle_alpha   90.00
_cell.angle_beta   90.00
_cell.angle_gamma   90.00
#
_symmetry.space_group_name_H-M   'P 1'
#
loop_
_entity.id
_entity.type
_entity.pdbx_description
1 polymer ?
#
loop_
_entity_poly.entity_id
_entity_poly.type
_entity_poly.pdbx_seq_one_letter_code
_entity_poly.pdbx_strand_id
1 'polypeptide(L)'
;MTMETALVRLFAMLALLTPLVAAGATKASEDNCFSDAFTAEAELQAAIVRNDGPRLNYVKNAQDQAGCPAAGEACQERAYLVPGNAIIVGRRHEGFRCAIYLASNGQSRTGWLPEAGLMTLPPPLAPDWSGRWRAGREQSIAIRRNGATWEIEGSATHGGSDPERVRRGSVNIGTLSATLPRSDR
;
A
#
# COMPACT_ATOMS: atom_id res chain seq x y z
N MET A 1 51.18 -43.25 -39.11
CA MET A 1 50.04 -43.22 -40.06
C MET A 1 48.93 -44.02 -39.40
N THR A 2 47.77 -43.49 -39.01
CA THR A 2 46.97 -42.33 -39.44
C THR A 2 46.02 -42.01 -38.27
N MET A 3 45.90 -40.74 -37.85
CA MET A 3 44.85 -39.79 -38.26
C MET A 3 43.47 -40.13 -37.64
N GLU A 4 42.87 -39.13 -37.00
CA GLU A 4 41.41 -38.93 -36.92
C GLU A 4 40.59 -39.88 -36.06
N THR A 5 40.43 -39.58 -34.76
CA THR A 5 39.12 -39.76 -34.08
C THR A 5 39.02 -39.19 -32.66
N ALA A 6 40.09 -38.61 -32.10
CA ALA A 6 40.07 -38.21 -30.68
C ALA A 6 39.46 -36.82 -30.38
N LEU A 7 39.17 -35.98 -31.39
CA LEU A 7 38.89 -34.55 -31.14
C LEU A 7 37.43 -34.09 -31.31
N VAL A 8 36.47 -34.99 -31.57
CA VAL A 8 35.07 -34.59 -31.83
C VAL A 8 34.12 -34.85 -30.64
N ARG A 9 34.61 -35.34 -29.50
CA ARG A 9 33.74 -35.63 -28.34
C ARG A 9 33.92 -34.70 -27.14
N LEU A 10 34.85 -33.74 -27.18
CA LEU A 10 35.15 -32.88 -26.02
C LEU A 10 34.49 -31.48 -26.08
N PHE A 11 33.67 -31.19 -27.10
CA PHE A 11 33.02 -29.88 -27.29
C PHE A 11 31.49 -29.92 -27.26
N ALA A 12 30.89 -30.93 -26.63
CA ALA A 12 29.43 -31.07 -26.54
C ALA A 12 28.88 -31.16 -25.09
N MET A 13 29.69 -30.86 -24.07
CA MET A 13 29.28 -30.94 -22.66
C MET A 13 29.67 -29.70 -21.84
N LEU A 14 29.77 -28.52 -22.45
CA LEU A 14 30.04 -27.28 -21.71
C LEU A 14 29.16 -26.11 -22.15
N ALA A 15 27.87 -26.37 -22.35
CA ALA A 15 26.85 -25.35 -22.42
C ALA A 15 25.66 -25.80 -21.58
N LEU A 16 25.09 -24.90 -20.80
CA LEU A 16 23.92 -25.06 -19.90
C LEU A 16 24.21 -25.52 -18.47
N LEU A 17 25.00 -24.73 -17.74
CA LEU A 17 24.83 -24.57 -16.30
C LEU A 17 24.81 -23.08 -15.96
N THR A 18 23.85 -22.35 -16.54
CA THR A 18 23.41 -21.07 -15.98
C THR A 18 22.48 -21.38 -14.80
N PRO A 19 22.88 -21.11 -13.55
CA PRO A 19 21.95 -21.21 -12.44
C PRO A 19 20.87 -20.15 -12.66
N LEU A 20 19.64 -20.61 -12.88
CA LEU A 20 18.45 -19.77 -12.85
C LEU A 20 18.30 -19.32 -11.39
N VAL A 21 18.89 -18.18 -11.04
CA VAL A 21 18.64 -17.53 -9.76
C VAL A 21 17.19 -17.07 -9.83
N ALA A 22 16.28 -17.91 -9.36
CA ALA A 22 14.92 -17.51 -9.06
C ALA A 22 15.02 -16.49 -7.93
N ALA A 23 15.03 -15.21 -8.29
CA ALA A 23 14.70 -14.16 -7.35
C ALA A 23 13.28 -14.45 -6.87
N GLY A 24 13.18 -15.09 -5.70
CA GLY A 24 11.91 -15.29 -5.02
C GLY A 24 11.36 -13.92 -4.66
N ALA A 25 10.59 -13.31 -5.56
CA ALA A 25 9.71 -12.24 -5.19
C ALA A 25 8.83 -12.79 -4.07
N THR A 26 8.99 -12.28 -2.85
CA THR A 26 8.08 -12.57 -1.75
C THR A 26 6.74 -12.02 -2.20
N LYS A 27 5.91 -12.86 -2.83
CA LYS A 27 4.53 -12.50 -3.08
C LYS A 27 3.95 -12.21 -1.71
N ALA A 28 3.58 -10.95 -1.46
CA ALA A 28 2.71 -10.63 -0.33
C ALA A 28 1.57 -11.64 -0.38
N SER A 29 1.38 -12.41 0.71
CA SER A 29 0.33 -13.42 0.78
C SER A 29 -0.94 -12.79 0.23
N GLU A 30 -1.45 -13.39 -0.85
CA GLU A 30 -2.59 -12.84 -1.60
C GLU A 30 -3.83 -12.72 -0.70
N ASP A 31 -3.82 -13.47 0.41
CA ASP A 31 -4.89 -13.62 1.39
C ASP A 31 -4.73 -12.70 2.61
N ASN A 32 -3.63 -11.94 2.70
CA ASN A 32 -3.40 -10.97 3.77
C ASN A 32 -3.50 -9.53 3.22
N CYS A 33 -4.17 -8.65 3.96
CA CYS A 33 -4.28 -7.22 3.67
C CYS A 33 -3.62 -6.40 4.77
N PHE A 34 -2.43 -5.88 4.47
CA PHE A 34 -1.66 -4.99 5.32
C PHE A 34 -1.36 -3.67 4.60
N SER A 35 -0.90 -2.67 5.35
CA SER A 35 -0.67 -1.31 4.85
C SER A 35 0.43 -1.21 3.80
N ASP A 36 1.33 -2.19 3.74
CA ASP A 36 2.38 -2.31 2.72
C ASP A 36 1.82 -2.62 1.31
N ALA A 37 0.55 -3.02 1.20
CA ALA A 37 -0.14 -3.19 -0.07
C ALA A 37 -0.53 -1.86 -0.75
N PHE A 38 -0.36 -0.72 -0.08
CA PHE A 38 -0.74 0.61 -0.57
C PHE A 38 0.50 1.41 -1.00
N THR A 39 1.08 1.02 -2.13
CA THR A 39 2.25 1.67 -2.73
C THR A 39 1.88 2.55 -3.92
N ALA A 40 2.84 3.32 -4.45
CA ALA A 40 2.62 4.19 -5.61
C ALA A 40 2.37 3.40 -6.91
N GLU A 41 2.83 2.15 -6.97
CA GLU A 41 2.70 1.24 -8.10
C GLU A 41 1.42 0.40 -8.04
N ALA A 42 0.72 0.40 -6.89
CA ALA A 42 -0.51 -0.35 -6.72
C ALA A 42 -1.67 0.30 -7.48
N GLU A 43 -2.57 -0.53 -8.03
CA GLU A 43 -3.84 -0.08 -8.57
C GLU A 43 -4.78 0.30 -7.42
N LEU A 44 -4.73 1.57 -7.03
CA LEU A 44 -5.54 2.14 -5.96
C LEU A 44 -6.75 2.89 -6.51
N GLN A 45 -7.87 2.78 -5.81
CA GLN A 45 -9.09 3.48 -6.15
C GLN A 45 -9.76 4.05 -4.89
N ALA A 46 -10.33 5.25 -4.99
CA ALA A 46 -11.19 5.76 -3.94
C ALA A 46 -12.53 5.00 -3.95
N ALA A 47 -13.06 4.72 -2.76
CA ALA A 47 -14.38 4.14 -2.60
C ALA A 47 -15.07 4.71 -1.37
N ILE A 48 -16.38 4.51 -1.28
CA ILE A 48 -17.16 4.77 -0.08
C ILE A 48 -17.86 3.49 0.36
N VAL A 49 -18.08 3.36 1.68
CA VAL A 49 -19.05 2.40 2.20
C VAL A 49 -20.44 2.86 1.76
N ARG A 50 -21.21 1.96 1.14
CA ARG A 50 -22.54 2.25 0.62
C ARG A 50 -23.45 2.88 1.68
N ASN A 51 -24.21 3.91 1.28
CA ASN A 51 -25.10 4.66 2.17
C ASN A 51 -26.39 3.90 2.55
N ASP A 52 -26.80 2.96 1.70
CA ASP A 52 -28.03 2.17 1.80
C ASP A 52 -27.83 0.80 2.46
N GLY A 53 -26.63 0.54 3.01
CA GLY A 53 -26.26 -0.73 3.62
C GLY A 53 -26.07 -0.67 5.14
N PRO A 54 -25.86 -1.83 5.79
CA PRO A 54 -25.41 -1.87 7.17
C PRO A 54 -23.97 -1.37 7.30
N ARG A 55 -23.50 -1.24 8.55
CA ARG A 55 -22.05 -1.13 8.81
C ARG A 55 -21.29 -2.29 8.17
N LEU A 56 -20.09 -2.01 7.70
CA LEU A 56 -19.25 -2.96 6.98
C LEU A 56 -18.10 -3.41 7.88
N ASN A 57 -18.15 -4.65 8.36
CA ASN A 57 -17.11 -5.21 9.21
C ASN A 57 -15.86 -5.58 8.41
N TYR A 58 -14.70 -5.40 9.03
CA TYR A 58 -13.46 -5.98 8.53
C TYR A 58 -13.50 -7.50 8.63
N VAL A 59 -12.71 -8.16 7.80
CA VAL A 59 -12.54 -9.60 7.78
C VAL A 59 -11.08 -9.93 8.10
N LYS A 60 -10.90 -10.96 8.93
CA LYS A 60 -9.59 -11.44 9.38
C LYS A 60 -8.72 -11.83 8.20
N ASN A 61 -7.42 -11.67 8.37
CA ASN A 61 -6.42 -12.19 7.43
C ASN A 61 -6.22 -13.70 7.61
N ALA A 62 -5.66 -14.37 6.59
CA ALA A 62 -5.27 -15.77 6.69
C ALA A 62 -4.27 -16.04 7.82
N GLN A 63 -3.39 -15.07 8.08
CA GLN A 63 -2.44 -15.12 9.19
C GLN A 63 -3.12 -15.13 10.57
N ASP A 64 -4.26 -14.45 10.71
CA ASP A 64 -4.98 -14.35 11.98
C ASP A 64 -5.89 -15.57 12.21
N GLN A 65 -6.45 -16.12 11.12
CA GLN A 65 -7.27 -17.32 11.16
C GLN A 65 -7.25 -18.04 9.81
N ALA A 66 -6.86 -19.31 9.83
CA ALA A 66 -6.86 -20.16 8.63
C ALA A 66 -8.26 -20.23 8.00
N GLY A 67 -8.30 -20.13 6.67
CA GLY A 67 -9.55 -20.08 5.89
C GLY A 67 -10.21 -18.70 5.82
N CYS A 68 -9.60 -17.67 6.40
CA CYS A 68 -9.95 -16.28 6.14
C CYS A 68 -8.98 -15.67 5.11
N PRO A 69 -9.37 -14.62 4.36
CA PRO A 69 -10.66 -13.95 4.38
C PRO A 69 -11.76 -14.79 3.72
N ALA A 70 -12.91 -14.89 4.39
CA ALA A 70 -14.09 -15.57 3.87
C ALA A 70 -15.37 -14.92 4.42
N ALA A 71 -16.51 -15.22 3.81
CA ALA A 71 -17.80 -14.73 4.27
C ALA A 71 -18.25 -15.44 5.55
N GLY A 72 -19.11 -14.78 6.33
CA GLY A 72 -19.70 -15.31 7.55
C GLY A 72 -18.99 -14.88 8.85
N GLU A 73 -19.63 -15.17 9.98
CA GLU A 73 -19.21 -14.64 11.29
C GLU A 73 -17.83 -15.13 11.74
N ALA A 74 -17.38 -16.31 11.29
CA ALA A 74 -16.11 -16.89 11.70
C ALA A 74 -14.91 -15.99 11.34
N CYS A 75 -14.94 -15.35 10.16
CA CYS A 75 -13.89 -14.45 9.70
C CYS A 75 -14.19 -12.98 10.00
N GLN A 76 -15.37 -12.66 10.52
CA GLN A 76 -15.76 -11.29 10.80
C GLN A 76 -14.99 -10.73 12.01
N GLU A 77 -14.46 -9.52 11.86
CA GLU A 77 -13.87 -8.76 12.95
C GLU A 77 -14.90 -7.86 13.65
N ARG A 78 -14.59 -7.48 14.88
CA ARG A 78 -15.35 -6.47 15.62
C ARG A 78 -15.19 -5.05 15.06
N ALA A 79 -14.07 -4.78 14.38
CA ALA A 79 -13.85 -3.50 13.72
C ALA A 79 -14.76 -3.37 12.49
N TYR A 80 -15.30 -2.18 12.26
CA TYR A 80 -16.17 -1.90 11.13
C TYR A 80 -16.05 -0.45 10.69
N LEU A 81 -16.52 -0.21 9.47
CA LEU A 81 -16.80 1.11 8.94
C LEU A 81 -18.31 1.33 8.86
N VAL A 82 -18.73 2.58 8.88
CA VAL A 82 -20.15 2.95 8.76
C VAL A 82 -20.44 3.49 7.36
N PRO A 83 -21.72 3.43 6.92
CA PRO A 83 -22.16 4.05 5.67
C PRO A 83 -21.61 5.47 5.47
N GLY A 84 -21.12 5.77 4.26
CA GLY A 84 -20.54 7.06 3.90
C GLY A 84 -19.06 7.24 4.27
N ASN A 85 -18.42 6.31 4.98
CA ASN A 85 -16.97 6.38 5.19
C ASN A 85 -16.22 6.26 3.86
N ALA A 86 -15.36 7.24 3.58
CA ALA A 86 -14.46 7.23 2.43
C ALA A 86 -13.20 6.43 2.75
N ILE A 87 -12.77 5.60 1.79
CA ILE A 87 -11.63 4.70 1.90
C ILE A 87 -10.83 4.69 0.60
N ILE A 88 -9.59 4.22 0.69
CA ILE A 88 -8.83 3.78 -0.47
C ILE A 88 -8.85 2.26 -0.50
N VAL A 89 -9.11 1.70 -1.68
CA VAL A 89 -9.13 0.26 -1.91
C VAL A 89 -8.10 -0.12 -2.95
N GLY A 90 -7.46 -1.25 -2.76
CA GLY A 90 -6.51 -1.83 -3.71
C GLY A 90 -6.95 -3.22 -4.15
N ARG A 91 -6.05 -4.18 -3.92
CA ARG A 91 -6.17 -5.59 -4.32
C ARG A 91 -7.54 -6.20 -4.03
N ARG A 92 -7.95 -7.11 -4.91
CA ARG A 92 -9.13 -7.96 -4.78
C ARG A 92 -8.71 -9.36 -4.37
N HIS A 93 -9.55 -10.00 -3.56
CA HIS A 93 -9.42 -11.41 -3.23
C HIS A 93 -10.82 -11.96 -2.91
N GLU A 94 -11.31 -12.93 -3.69
CA GLU A 94 -12.56 -13.67 -3.44
C GLU A 94 -13.79 -12.84 -2.99
N GLY A 95 -14.06 -11.71 -3.65
CA GLY A 95 -15.19 -10.83 -3.30
C GLY A 95 -14.93 -9.85 -2.15
N PHE A 96 -13.67 -9.75 -1.72
CA PHE A 96 -13.17 -8.76 -0.77
C PHE A 96 -12.22 -7.77 -1.45
N ARG A 97 -12.16 -6.56 -0.91
CA ARG A 97 -11.19 -5.52 -1.28
C ARG A 97 -10.30 -5.23 -0.09
N CYS A 98 -8.98 -5.22 -0.32
CA CYS A 98 -8.04 -4.71 0.66
C CYS A 98 -8.23 -3.20 0.73
N ALA A 99 -8.54 -2.70 1.92
CA ALA A 99 -8.95 -1.31 2.13
C ALA A 99 -8.11 -0.66 3.23
N ILE A 100 -7.82 0.63 3.05
CA ILE A 100 -7.32 1.51 4.10
C ILE A 100 -8.32 2.64 4.36
N TYR A 101 -8.76 2.74 5.61
CA TYR A 101 -9.53 3.85 6.12
C TYR A 101 -8.60 4.82 6.86
N LEU A 102 -8.70 6.10 6.56
CA LEU A 102 -8.00 7.19 7.23
C LEU A 102 -9.01 8.02 8.03
N ALA A 103 -8.92 7.96 9.35
CA ALA A 103 -9.75 8.77 10.22
C ALA A 103 -9.25 10.21 10.29
N SER A 104 -10.15 11.15 10.58
CA SER A 104 -9.84 12.58 10.71
C SER A 104 -8.81 12.91 11.79
N ASN A 105 -8.64 12.03 12.78
CA ASN A 105 -7.63 12.15 13.85
C ASN A 105 -6.25 11.59 13.45
N GLY A 106 -6.06 11.20 12.19
CA GLY A 106 -4.80 10.67 11.65
C GLY A 106 -4.57 9.19 11.91
N GLN A 107 -5.48 8.50 12.60
CA GLN A 107 -5.42 7.04 12.73
C GLN A 107 -5.81 6.37 11.42
N SER A 108 -5.21 5.21 11.15
CA SER A 108 -5.55 4.41 9.98
C SER A 108 -5.94 2.99 10.38
N ARG A 109 -6.80 2.36 9.58
CA ARG A 109 -7.08 0.92 9.68
C ARG A 109 -7.00 0.33 8.29
N THR A 110 -6.17 -0.70 8.16
CA THR A 110 -6.07 -1.51 6.94
C THR A 110 -6.67 -2.89 7.17
N GLY A 111 -7.38 -3.46 6.19
CA GLY A 111 -7.87 -4.83 6.25
C GLY A 111 -8.82 -5.17 5.11
N TRP A 112 -9.29 -6.42 5.06
CA TRP A 112 -10.26 -6.88 4.07
C TRP A 112 -11.67 -6.36 4.38
N LEU A 113 -12.37 -5.88 3.35
CA LEU A 113 -13.79 -5.50 3.41
C LEU A 113 -14.58 -6.20 2.31
N PRO A 114 -15.83 -6.65 2.55
CA PRO A 114 -16.70 -7.21 1.50
C PRO A 114 -16.92 -6.20 0.38
N GLU A 115 -16.61 -6.58 -0.86
CA GLU A 115 -16.69 -5.69 -2.03
C GLU A 115 -18.13 -5.23 -2.31
N ALA A 116 -19.12 -6.09 -2.03
CA ALA A 116 -20.53 -5.78 -2.21
C ALA A 116 -20.99 -4.54 -1.41
N GLY A 117 -20.37 -4.28 -0.26
CA GLY A 117 -20.68 -3.12 0.59
C GLY A 117 -20.02 -1.82 0.14
N LEU A 118 -19.26 -1.84 -0.96
CA LEU A 118 -18.46 -0.72 -1.43
C LEU A 118 -19.02 -0.13 -2.73
N MET A 119 -18.86 1.17 -2.87
CA MET A 119 -19.09 1.90 -4.10
C MET A 119 -17.80 2.61 -4.49
N THR A 120 -17.19 2.20 -5.60
CA THR A 120 -15.98 2.85 -6.10
C THR A 120 -16.31 4.20 -6.73
N LEU A 121 -15.36 5.13 -6.59
CA LEU A 121 -15.45 6.47 -7.17
C LEU A 121 -14.55 6.55 -8.40
N PRO A 122 -14.95 7.31 -9.43
CA PRO A 122 -14.05 7.66 -10.52
C PRO A 122 -12.92 8.55 -9.99
N PRO A 123 -11.72 8.50 -10.60
CA PRO A 123 -10.67 9.45 -10.27
C PRO A 123 -11.13 10.89 -10.58
N PRO A 124 -10.68 11.88 -9.78
CA PRO A 124 -10.98 13.28 -10.07
C PRO A 124 -10.34 13.69 -11.40
N LEU A 125 -11.08 14.44 -12.22
CA LEU A 125 -10.61 14.93 -13.52
C LEU A 125 -9.40 15.87 -13.41
N ALA A 126 -9.35 16.67 -12.35
CA ALA A 126 -8.26 17.61 -12.07
C ALA A 126 -8.03 17.67 -10.54
N PRO A 127 -7.29 16.71 -9.95
CA PRO A 127 -7.04 16.72 -8.52
C PRO A 127 -6.26 17.98 -8.11
N ASP A 128 -6.78 18.72 -7.14
CA ASP A 128 -6.00 19.75 -6.46
C ASP A 128 -5.29 19.15 -5.26
N TRP A 129 -3.97 19.01 -5.39
CA TRP A 129 -3.11 18.52 -4.31
C TRP A 129 -2.72 19.62 -3.32
N SER A 130 -3.16 20.86 -3.53
CA SER A 130 -2.84 21.96 -2.63
C SER A 130 -3.45 21.74 -1.24
N GLY A 131 -2.71 22.17 -0.21
CA GLY A 131 -3.13 22.05 1.17
C GLY A 131 -2.10 21.36 2.06
N ARG A 132 -2.53 21.00 3.26
CA ARG A 132 -1.72 20.31 4.26
C ARG A 132 -2.20 18.87 4.41
N TRP A 133 -1.32 17.95 4.07
CA TRP A 133 -1.48 16.52 4.19
C TRP A 133 -0.84 16.04 5.49
N ARG A 134 -1.46 15.06 6.14
CA ARG A 134 -0.95 14.43 7.36
C ARG A 134 -1.05 12.93 7.23
N ALA A 135 -0.05 12.23 7.74
CA ALA A 135 -0.14 10.83 8.09
C ALA A 135 0.13 10.75 9.59
N GLY A 136 -0.73 10.11 10.37
CA GLY A 136 -0.56 10.07 11.82
C GLY A 136 -0.45 11.45 12.48
N ARG A 137 0.32 11.50 13.58
CA ARG A 137 0.51 12.71 14.41
C ARG A 137 1.85 13.41 14.17
N GLU A 138 2.81 12.72 13.57
CA GLU A 138 4.21 13.14 13.49
C GLU A 138 4.67 13.48 12.07
N GLN A 139 3.82 13.27 11.05
CA GLN A 139 4.16 13.46 9.65
C GLN A 139 3.23 14.46 8.98
N SER A 140 3.81 15.44 8.27
CA SER A 140 3.05 16.41 7.49
C SER A 140 3.76 16.82 6.21
N ILE A 141 2.96 17.09 5.18
CA ILE A 141 3.40 17.68 3.91
C ILE A 141 2.49 18.87 3.63
N ALA A 142 3.07 20.01 3.25
CA ALA A 142 2.35 21.17 2.75
C ALA A 142 2.69 21.35 1.27
N ILE A 143 1.65 21.44 0.44
CA ILE A 143 1.76 21.70 -1.00
C ILE A 143 1.08 23.03 -1.26
N ARG A 144 1.82 24.03 -1.74
CA ARG A 144 1.32 25.38 -2.03
C ARG A 144 1.54 25.74 -3.49
N ARG A 145 0.62 26.52 -4.03
CA ARG A 145 0.75 27.12 -5.37
C ARG A 145 1.49 28.46 -5.21
N ASN A 146 2.52 28.68 -6.02
CA ASN A 146 3.19 29.96 -6.13
C ASN A 146 3.36 30.32 -7.62
N GLY A 147 2.36 31.00 -8.19
CA GLY A 147 2.34 31.31 -9.62
C GLY A 147 2.44 30.03 -10.48
N ALA A 148 3.51 29.95 -11.27
CA ALA A 148 3.81 28.81 -12.16
C ALA A 148 4.52 27.63 -11.47
N THR A 149 4.70 27.67 -10.14
CA THR A 149 5.37 26.60 -9.39
C THR A 149 4.50 26.02 -8.26
N TRP A 150 4.84 24.80 -7.89
CA TRP A 150 4.46 24.13 -6.67
C TRP A 150 5.60 24.27 -5.66
N GLU A 151 5.28 24.69 -4.45
CA GLU A 151 6.17 24.63 -3.30
C GLU A 151 5.73 23.48 -2.40
N ILE A 152 6.66 22.58 -2.09
CA ILE A 152 6.40 21.39 -1.29
C ILE A 152 7.35 21.42 -0.10
N GLU A 153 6.78 21.39 1.10
CA GLU A 153 7.53 21.26 2.35
C GLU A 153 7.01 20.04 3.11
N GLY A 154 7.89 19.27 3.71
CA GLY A 154 7.48 18.15 4.54
C GLY A 154 8.38 17.96 5.74
N SER A 155 7.80 17.44 6.80
CA SER A 155 8.50 17.04 8.00
C SER A 155 7.88 15.77 8.56
N ALA A 156 8.74 14.92 9.12
CA ALA A 156 8.35 13.70 9.78
C ALA A 156 9.25 13.47 10.99
N THR A 157 8.65 13.03 12.08
CA THR A 157 9.39 12.38 13.17
C THR A 157 8.93 10.93 13.33
N HIS A 158 9.80 10.11 13.91
CA HIS A 158 9.44 8.79 14.40
C HIS A 158 9.91 8.67 15.85
N GLY A 159 8.96 8.73 16.77
CA GLY A 159 9.19 8.67 18.23
C GLY A 159 9.16 10.02 18.92
N GLY A 160 8.78 11.09 18.21
CA GLY A 160 8.71 12.43 18.77
C GLY A 160 7.61 12.58 19.82
N SER A 161 6.56 11.76 19.79
CA SER A 161 5.48 11.76 20.79
C SER A 161 5.75 10.85 21.98
N ASP A 162 6.86 10.12 22.02
CA ASP A 162 7.24 9.23 23.12
C ASP A 162 8.28 9.93 24.02
N PRO A 163 7.91 10.36 25.24
CA PRO A 163 8.82 11.09 26.13
C PRO A 163 10.12 10.34 26.45
N GLU A 164 10.06 9.01 26.54
CA GLU A 164 11.23 8.19 26.86
C GLU A 164 12.21 8.13 25.69
N ARG A 165 11.69 8.06 24.45
CA ARG A 165 12.50 8.15 23.24
C ARG A 165 13.10 9.53 23.08
N VAL A 166 12.34 10.60 23.34
CA VAL A 166 12.87 11.98 23.33
C VAL A 166 14.01 12.12 24.35
N ARG A 167 13.80 11.66 25.60
CA ARG A 167 14.81 11.75 26.67
C ARG A 167 16.12 11.06 26.31
N ARG A 168 16.05 9.92 25.62
CA ARG A 168 17.23 9.14 25.19
C ARG A 168 17.76 9.52 23.80
N GLY A 169 17.27 10.61 23.19
CA GLY A 169 17.68 11.04 21.85
C GLY A 169 17.35 10.05 20.74
N SER A 170 16.42 9.13 20.98
CA SER A 170 16.06 8.04 20.06
C SER A 170 14.93 8.46 19.11
N VAL A 171 15.01 9.64 18.52
CA VAL A 171 14.00 10.20 17.59
C VAL A 171 14.62 10.31 16.20
N ASN A 172 14.00 9.66 15.22
CA ASN A 172 14.38 9.86 13.82
C ASN A 172 13.62 11.07 13.27
N ILE A 173 14.31 11.90 12.48
CA ILE A 173 13.76 13.12 11.89
C ILE A 173 14.01 13.09 10.39
N GLY A 174 13.02 13.46 9.61
CA GLY A 174 13.11 13.65 8.17
C GLY A 174 12.48 14.97 7.77
N THR A 175 13.07 15.65 6.80
CA THR A 175 12.51 16.85 6.18
C THR A 175 12.66 16.77 4.67
N LEU A 176 11.77 17.44 3.94
CA LEU A 176 11.88 17.62 2.51
C LEU A 176 11.47 19.05 2.15
N SER A 177 12.10 19.59 1.11
CA SER A 177 11.71 20.83 0.47
C SER A 177 11.94 20.70 -1.03
N ALA A 178 10.96 21.10 -1.82
CA ALA A 178 11.05 21.07 -3.27
C ALA A 178 10.25 22.23 -3.90
N THR A 179 10.75 22.73 -5.02
CA THR A 179 10.01 23.63 -5.92
C THR A 179 9.92 22.95 -7.28
N LEU A 180 8.70 22.77 -7.78
CA LEU A 180 8.45 22.08 -9.05
C LEU A 180 7.62 22.99 -9.97
N PRO A 181 7.85 22.98 -11.29
CA PRO A 181 6.96 23.69 -12.20
C PRO A 181 5.55 23.06 -12.15
N ARG A 182 4.52 23.90 -12.22
CA ARG A 182 3.14 23.47 -12.44
C ARG A 182 2.97 23.18 -13.93
N SER A 183 2.80 21.91 -14.27
CA SER A 183 2.37 21.50 -15.61
C SER A 183 0.87 21.72 -15.73
N ASP A 184 0.44 22.46 -16.76
CA ASP A 184 -0.98 22.69 -17.09
C ASP A 184 -1.59 21.57 -17.95
N ARG A 185 -0.91 20.41 -18.05
CA ARG A 185 -1.38 19.25 -18.83
C ARG A 185 -2.30 18.34 -18.03
#